data_AF-A0A1C6B6X9-F1
#
_entry.id   AF-A0A1C6B6X9-F1
#
_cell.length_a   1.000
_cell.length_b   1.000
_cell.length_c   1.000
_cell.angle_alpha   90.00
_cell.angle_beta   90.00
_cell.angle_gamma   90.00
#
_symmetry.space_group_name_H-M   'P 1'
#
loop_
_entity.id
_entity.type
_entity.pdbx_description
1 polymer ?
#
loop_
_entity_poly.entity_id
_entity_poly.type
_entity_poly.pdbx_seq_one_letter_code
_entity_poly.pdbx_strand_id
1 'polypeptide(L)' 'MSQRELANQLQLLGVDMDKNVITRIETNKRYVTDIELQALAKIFGVSYEALIDGVDKP' A
#
# COMPACT_ATOMS: atom_id res chain seq x y z
N MET A 1 7.09 8.67 -5.54
CA MET A 1 5.70 8.45 -5.97
C MET A 1 4.78 9.24 -5.05
N SER A 2 3.82 9.98 -5.60
CA SER A 2 2.79 10.67 -4.84
C SER A 2 1.63 9.74 -4.47
N GLN A 3 0.85 10.08 -3.44
CA GLN A 3 -0.34 9.30 -3.04
C GLN A 3 -1.37 9.16 -4.18
N ARG A 4 -1.53 10.20 -5.01
CA ARG A 4 -2.43 10.16 -6.18
C ARG A 4 -1.95 9.18 -7.23
N GLU A 5 -0.65 9.14 -7.50
CA GLU A 5 -0.08 8.16 -8.43
C GLU A 5 -0.24 6.73 -7.90
N LEU A 6 -0.05 6.51 -6.60
CA LEU A 6 -0.26 5.21 -5.97
C LEU A 6 -1.73 4.77 -6.07
N ALA A 7 -2.68 5.65 -5.78
CA ALA A 7 -4.11 5.40 -5.95
C ALA A 7 -4.45 4.96 -7.38
N ASN A 8 -3.93 5.68 -8.38
CA ASN A 8 -4.14 5.33 -9.79
C ASN A 8 -3.59 3.94 -10.12
N GLN A 9 -2.40 3.59 -9.62
CA GLN A 9 -1.82 2.25 -9.84
C GLN A 9 -2.62 1.14 -9.17
N LEU A 10 -3.10 1.37 -7.95
CA LEU A 10 -3.97 0.42 -7.25
C LEU A 10 -5.28 0.20 -8.00
N GLN A 11 -5.87 1.26 -8.54
CA GLN A 11 -7.09 1.16 -9.35
C GLN A 11 -6.88 0.32 -10.62
N LEU A 12 -5.71 0.44 -11.27
CA LEU A 12 -5.34 -0.41 -12.42
C LEU A 12 -5.17 -1.89 -12.03
N LEU A 13 -4.88 -2.19 -10.77
CA LEU A 13 -4.84 -3.55 -10.23
C LEU A 13 -6.20 -4.05 -9.72
N GLY A 14 -7.27 -3.25 -9.88
CA GLY A 14 -8.61 -3.58 -9.40
C GLY A 14 -8.82 -3.35 -7.90
N VAL A 15 -7.91 -2.64 -7.24
CA VAL A 15 -8.03 -2.25 -5.83
C VAL A 15 -8.54 -0.81 -5.77
N ASP A 16 -9.77 -0.64 -5.28
CA ASP A 16 -10.38 0.68 -5.11
C ASP A 16 -9.79 1.40 -3.90
N MET A 17 -8.78 2.24 -4.13
CA MET A 17 -8.11 3.02 -3.10
C MET A 17 -7.91 4.45 -3.57
N ASP A 18 -8.41 5.41 -2.80
CA ASP A 18 -8.19 6.83 -3.04
C ASP A 18 -6.99 7.38 -2.23
N LYS A 19 -6.60 8.63 -2.52
CA LYS A 19 -5.52 9.32 -1.79
C LYS A 19 -5.78 9.45 -0.28
N ASN A 20 -7.05 9.49 0.15
CA ASN A 20 -7.41 9.69 1.55
C ASN A 20 -7.28 8.37 2.32
N VAL A 21 -7.58 7.23 1.69
CA VAL A 21 -7.33 5.90 2.23
C VAL A 21 -5.84 5.71 2.46
N ILE A 22 -5.01 6.06 1.47
CA ILE A 22 -3.54 6.04 1.61
C ILE A 22 -3.10 6.94 2.77
N THR A 23 -3.58 8.18 2.82
CA THR A 23 -3.27 9.11 3.92
C THR A 23 -3.65 8.52 5.29
N ARG A 24 -4.79 7.84 5.39
CA ARG A 24 -5.23 7.20 6.64
C ARG A 24 -4.38 6.00 7.03
N ILE A 25 -3.89 5.23 6.06
CA ILE A 25 -2.92 4.15 6.31
C ILE A 25 -1.63 4.75 6.86
N GLU A 26 -1.07 5.75 6.20
CA GLU A 26 0.19 6.41 6.61
C GLU A 26 0.09 7.12 7.98
N THR A 27 -1.10 7.62 8.33
CA THR A 27 -1.37 8.27 9.62
C THR A 27 -1.90 7.31 10.70
N ASN A 28 -1.85 6.00 10.47
CA ASN A 28 -2.32 4.95 11.39
C ASN A 28 -3.80 5.12 11.81
N LYS A 29 -4.64 5.72 10.96
CA LYS A 29 -6.09 5.88 11.15
C LYS A 29 -6.90 4.75 10.49
N ARG A 30 -6.22 3.77 9.88
CA ARG A 30 -6.80 2.61 9.20
C ARG A 30 -5.77 1.49 9.08
N TYR A 31 -6.23 0.24 9.20
CA TYR A 31 -5.46 -0.95 8.86
C TYR A 31 -5.54 -1.29 7.37
N VAL A 32 -4.46 -1.87 6.84
CA VAL A 32 -4.39 -2.39 5.47
C VAL A 32 -4.98 -3.80 5.43
N THR A 33 -5.84 -4.09 4.46
CA THR A 33 -6.39 -5.44 4.25
C THR A 33 -5.42 -6.30 3.42
N ASP A 34 -5.56 -7.63 3.48
CA ASP A 34 -4.65 -8.55 2.78
C ASP A 34 -4.59 -8.32 1.26
N ILE A 35 -5.73 -7.99 0.64
CA ILE A 35 -5.83 -7.69 -0.80
C ILE A 35 -5.04 -6.42 -1.14
N GLU A 36 -5.19 -5.37 -0.31
CA GLU A 36 -4.44 -4.13 -0.50
C GLU A 36 -2.95 -4.34 -0.25
N LEU A 37 -2.60 -5.15 0.75
CA LEU A 37 -1.21 -5.50 1.04
C LEU A 37 -0.54 -6.21 -0.14
N GLN A 38 -1.24 -7.16 -0.77
CA GLN A 38 -0.78 -7.82 -2.00
C GLN A 38 -0.57 -6.84 -3.16
N ALA A 39 -1.49 -5.90 -3.35
CA ALA A 39 -1.35 -4.91 -4.40
C ALA A 39 -0.19 -3.93 -4.13
N LEU A 40 -0.02 -3.49 -2.88
CA LEU A 40 1.11 -2.66 -2.46
C LEU A 40 2.44 -3.39 -2.67
N ALA A 41 2.55 -4.65 -2.25
CA ALA A 41 3.74 -5.47 -2.47
C ALA A 41 4.10 -5.57 -3.96
N LYS A 42 3.09 -5.76 -4.82
CA LYS A 42 3.26 -5.81 -6.27
C LYS A 42 3.70 -4.47 -6.88
N ILE A 43 3.13 -3.35 -6.43
CA ILE A 43 3.48 -2.00 -6.93
C ILE A 43 4.90 -1.62 -6.51
N PHE A 44 5.25 -1.87 -5.25
CA PHE A 44 6.57 -1.51 -4.71
C PHE A 44 7.65 -2.53 -5.04
N GLY A 45 7.28 -3.72 -5.52
CA GLY A 45 8.24 -4.79 -5.85
C GLY A 45 8.94 -5.36 -4.61
N VAL A 46 8.28 -5.36 -3.46
CA VAL A 46 8.82 -5.82 -2.17
C VAL A 46 8.06 -7.05 -1.66
N SER A 47 8.67 -7.79 -0.72
CA SER A 47 8.00 -8.91 -0.05
C SER A 47 6.95 -8.42 0.96
N TYR A 48 6.04 -9.31 1.36
CA TYR A 48 5.08 -9.03 2.43
C TYR A 48 5.78 -8.73 3.76
N GLU A 49 6.86 -9.47 4.06
CA GLU A 49 7.71 -9.28 5.24
C GLU A 49 8.26 -7.85 5.28
N ALA A 50 8.74 -7.33 4.15
CA ALA A 50 9.23 -5.96 4.08
C ALA A 50 8.15 -4.90 4.40
N LEU A 51 6.88 -5.17 4.09
CA LEU A 51 5.76 -4.27 4.40
C LEU A 51 5.29 -4.38 5.86
N ILE A 52 5.37 -5.57 6.46
CA ILE A 52 4.89 -5.85 7.82
C ILE A 52 5.99 -5.57 8.85
N ASP A 53 7.17 -6.13 8.62
CA ASP A 53 8.31 -6.08 9.54
C ASP A 53 9.22 -4.89 9.27
N GLY A 54 9.23 -4.37 8.04
CA GLY A 54 10.06 -3.25 7.63
C GLY A 54 11.31 -3.69 6.88
N VAL A 55 11.70 -2.89 5.87
CA VAL A 55 12.82 -3.16 4.95
C VAL A 55 14.21 -3.19 5.61
N ASP A 56 14.34 -2.55 6.77
CA ASP A 56 15.61 -2.41 7.52
C ASP A 56 15.71 -3.35 8.73
N LYS A 57 14.75 -4.27 8.92
CA LYS A 57 14.92 -5.29 9.95
C LYS A 57 15.85 -6.41 9.45
N PRO A 58 16.84 -6.83 10.27
CA PRO A 58 17.80 -7.86 9.90
C PRO A 58 17.18 -9.23 9.72
#